data_AF-A0A445DFB2-F1
#
_entry.id   AF-A0A445DFB2-F1
#
_cell.length_a   1.000
_cell.length_b   1.000
_cell.length_c   1.000
_cell.angle_alpha   90.00
_cell.angle_beta   90.00
_cell.angle_gamma   90.00
#
_symmetry.space_group_name_H-M   'P 1'
#
loop_
_entity.id
_entity.type
_entity.pdbx_description
1 polymer ?
#
loop_
_entity_poly.entity_id
_entity_poly.type
_entity_poly.pdbx_seq_one_letter_code
_entity_poly.pdbx_strand_id
1 'polypeptide(L)'
;MSDVPPISIPLPELPDELMLDIFHRADASTILNARSTCRSWRVKLSSYDFQTTLAQRWKHHGCSLLMHFCYPSSLMNSVDWVMRMDASSGYTMPFHFPFLLTYEGWFHIIGVENGILCIRYSSMGKKSYLLSWNPVSRKSKIIQDPVYIFQPDLVYLYALVYFPSTLDYAILYIFKQTSESPSSSLSIYTSFRRNWNVIITCPPYVVTLDATYVTLGGSIYWLTCSVDDDERRSPYIVCFSLLSNTFQQIFIPRQALAHCYMLMLLNQKVCLASSTHDEEVFSTSIWHVAVTEEEPAWTRLFMYNGVAPLFTPAIFLDEDIIEIKERHFEEDGVDDSHVSHFHICRYTPMEKTRRTLHWVEYEDNVRIRSLHVYYETLYPV
;
A
#
# COMPACT_ATOMS: atom_id res chain seq x y z
N MET A 1 -60.13 19.55 19.35
CA MET A 1 -58.71 19.93 19.28
C MET A 1 -58.15 19.79 20.68
N SER A 2 -57.24 18.85 20.90
CA SER A 2 -56.58 18.63 22.19
C SER A 2 -55.25 19.39 22.13
N ASP A 3 -55.20 20.55 22.77
CA ASP A 3 -54.01 21.41 22.87
C ASP A 3 -53.13 21.00 24.05
N VAL A 4 -52.84 19.70 24.18
CA VAL A 4 -51.85 19.22 25.16
C VAL A 4 -50.52 19.09 24.41
N PRO A 5 -49.53 19.97 24.65
CA PRO A 5 -48.21 19.80 24.08
C PRO A 5 -47.63 18.45 24.57
N PRO A 6 -46.95 17.69 23.70
CA PRO A 6 -46.36 16.43 24.11
C PRO A 6 -45.41 16.66 25.29
N ILE A 7 -45.63 15.92 26.37
CA ILE A 7 -44.77 15.94 27.56
C ILE A 7 -43.38 15.47 27.11
N SER A 8 -42.40 16.39 27.13
CA SER A 8 -41.00 16.04 26.89
C SER A 8 -40.48 15.28 28.10
N ILE A 9 -40.55 13.96 28.05
CA ILE A 9 -39.88 13.11 29.04
C ILE A 9 -38.38 13.24 28.75
N PRO A 10 -37.55 13.70 29.71
CA PRO A 10 -36.10 13.66 29.53
C PRO A 10 -35.70 12.19 29.37
N LEU A 11 -35.28 11.84 28.15
CA LEU A 11 -34.66 10.54 27.92
C LEU A 11 -33.40 10.46 28.78
N PRO A 12 -33.13 9.32 29.45
CA PRO A 12 -31.87 9.16 30.14
C PRO A 12 -30.73 9.41 29.15
N GLU A 13 -29.88 10.39 29.45
CA GLU A 13 -28.71 10.68 28.62
C GLU A 13 -27.75 9.50 28.74
N LEU A 14 -27.52 8.80 27.63
CA LEU A 14 -26.50 7.78 27.55
C LEU A 14 -25.13 8.43 27.75
N PRO A 15 -24.29 7.90 28.67
CA PRO A 15 -22.91 8.34 28.81
C PRO A 15 -22.15 8.29 27.48
N ASP A 16 -21.25 9.25 27.29
CA ASP A 16 -20.45 9.37 26.07
C ASP A 16 -19.67 8.09 25.74
N GLU A 17 -19.16 7.39 26.75
CA GLU A 17 -18.43 6.13 26.59
C GLU A 17 -19.29 5.04 25.94
N LEU A 18 -20.55 4.91 26.37
CA LEU A 18 -21.49 3.94 25.79
C LEU A 18 -21.87 4.35 24.36
N MET A 19 -22.07 5.64 24.12
CA MET A 19 -22.35 6.16 22.77
C MET A 19 -21.18 5.89 21.82
N LEU A 20 -19.94 6.09 22.26
CA LEU A 20 -18.76 5.77 21.46
C LEU A 20 -18.66 4.27 21.19
N ASP A 21 -18.93 3.39 22.16
CA ASP A 21 -18.92 1.93 21.89
C ASP A 21 -20.00 1.52 20.87
N ILE A 22 -21.18 2.17 20.90
CA ILE A 22 -22.21 1.99 19.87
C ILE A 22 -21.65 2.41 18.49
N PHE A 23 -21.05 3.60 18.40
CA PHE A 23 -20.48 4.07 17.12
C PHE A 23 -19.34 3.20 16.60
N HIS A 24 -18.53 2.59 17.47
CA HIS A 24 -17.50 1.64 17.05
C HIS A 24 -18.05 0.34 16.45
N ARG A 25 -19.34 0.03 16.65
CA ARG A 25 -20.04 -1.13 16.06
C ARG A 25 -20.92 -0.75 14.88
N ALA A 26 -21.08 0.55 14.63
CA ALA A 26 -21.93 1.05 13.56
C ALA A 26 -21.22 0.98 12.20
N ASP A 27 -22.00 1.03 11.13
CA ASP A 27 -21.46 1.14 9.79
C ASP A 27 -20.85 2.55 9.54
N ALA A 28 -20.03 2.63 8.49
CA ALA A 28 -19.39 3.87 8.08
C ALA A 28 -20.38 5.02 7.86
N SER A 29 -21.54 4.72 7.24
CA SER A 29 -22.55 5.71 6.87
C SER A 29 -23.13 6.38 8.12
N THR A 30 -23.46 5.59 9.14
CA THR A 30 -23.98 6.03 10.42
C THR A 30 -22.99 6.95 11.13
N ILE A 31 -21.71 6.57 11.18
CA ILE A 31 -20.65 7.38 11.80
C ILE A 31 -20.47 8.71 11.05
N LEU A 32 -20.43 8.67 9.71
CA LEU A 32 -20.26 9.87 8.86
C LEU A 32 -21.46 10.82 8.97
N ASN A 33 -22.68 10.28 9.02
CA ASN A 33 -23.89 11.06 9.22
C ASN A 33 -23.91 11.69 10.62
N ALA A 34 -23.54 10.94 11.66
CA ALA A 34 -23.43 11.46 13.03
C ALA A 34 -22.40 12.59 13.16
N ARG A 35 -21.25 12.50 12.46
CA ARG A 35 -20.26 13.61 12.38
C ARG A 35 -20.85 14.90 11.78
N SER A 36 -21.92 14.76 11.00
CA SER A 36 -22.55 15.88 10.30
C SER A 36 -23.66 16.56 11.12
N THR A 37 -24.22 15.89 12.14
CA THR A 37 -25.36 16.42 12.91
C THR A 37 -24.98 17.54 13.88
N CYS A 38 -23.89 17.41 14.63
CA CYS A 38 -23.47 18.43 15.59
C CYS A 38 -21.95 18.50 15.79
N ARG A 39 -21.45 19.62 16.34
CA ARG A 39 -20.01 19.84 16.58
C ARG A 39 -19.42 18.84 17.57
N SER A 40 -20.17 18.45 18.61
CA SER A 40 -19.70 17.51 19.63
C SER A 40 -19.38 16.14 19.01
N TRP A 41 -20.32 15.56 18.26
CA TRP A 41 -20.09 14.30 17.54
C TRP A 41 -19.03 14.42 16.46
N ARG A 42 -18.98 15.55 15.75
CA ARG A 42 -17.91 15.80 14.78
C ARG A 42 -16.54 15.70 15.43
N VAL A 43 -16.31 16.34 16.56
CA VAL A 43 -15.01 16.32 17.25
C VAL A 43 -14.70 14.91 17.78
N LYS A 44 -15.63 14.31 18.52
CA LYS A 44 -15.46 12.98 19.13
C LYS A 44 -15.17 11.89 18.10
N LEU A 45 -15.99 11.82 17.04
CA LEU A 45 -15.86 10.80 16.00
C LEU A 45 -14.75 11.12 14.97
N SER A 46 -14.10 12.28 15.08
CA SER A 46 -12.90 12.63 14.28
C SER A 46 -11.61 12.56 15.09
N SER A 47 -11.66 12.18 16.37
CA SER A 47 -10.47 12.10 17.21
C SER A 47 -9.56 10.97 16.75
N TYR A 48 -8.27 11.11 17.03
CA TYR A 48 -7.29 10.06 16.77
C TYR A 48 -7.68 8.74 17.48
N ASP A 49 -8.04 8.81 18.75
CA ASP A 49 -8.40 7.63 19.55
C ASP A 49 -9.62 6.88 18.99
N PHE A 50 -10.65 7.61 18.55
CA PHE A 50 -11.83 6.98 17.95
C PHE A 50 -11.48 6.33 16.61
N GLN A 51 -10.76 7.04 15.73
CA GLN A 51 -10.42 6.56 14.39
C GLN A 51 -9.49 5.33 14.43
N THR A 52 -8.53 5.33 15.35
CA THR A 52 -7.59 4.21 15.53
C THR A 52 -8.29 2.99 16.11
N THR A 53 -9.13 3.17 17.14
CA THR A 53 -9.94 2.09 17.72
C THR A 53 -10.90 1.49 16.69
N LEU A 54 -11.57 2.34 15.90
CA LEU A 54 -12.45 1.90 14.82
C LEU A 54 -11.66 1.11 13.77
N ALA A 55 -10.51 1.62 13.31
CA ALA A 55 -9.69 0.94 12.32
C ALA A 55 -9.17 -0.41 12.84
N GLN A 56 -8.77 -0.51 14.11
CA GLN A 56 -8.38 -1.79 14.72
C GLN A 56 -9.54 -2.79 14.72
N ARG A 57 -10.74 -2.38 15.13
CA ARG A 57 -11.93 -3.24 15.09
C ARG A 57 -12.28 -3.68 13.67
N TRP A 58 -12.22 -2.78 12.70
CA TRP A 58 -12.51 -3.11 11.30
C TRP A 58 -11.46 -4.01 10.66
N LYS A 59 -10.17 -3.86 11.03
CA LYS A 59 -9.11 -4.80 10.63
C LYS A 59 -9.42 -6.24 11.09
N HIS A 60 -10.02 -6.41 12.27
CA HIS A 60 -10.46 -7.74 12.74
C HIS A 60 -11.62 -8.33 11.94
N HIS A 61 -12.39 -7.53 11.20
CA HIS A 61 -13.42 -8.04 10.28
C HIS A 61 -12.84 -8.56 8.96
N GLY A 62 -11.57 -8.28 8.68
CA GLY A 62 -10.85 -8.74 7.50
C GLY A 62 -10.26 -7.59 6.69
N CYS A 63 -9.75 -7.96 5.51
CA CYS A 63 -9.18 -7.03 4.55
C CYS A 63 -9.58 -7.41 3.13
N SER A 64 -9.35 -6.49 2.21
CA SER A 64 -9.46 -6.77 0.79
C SER A 64 -8.09 -6.65 0.12
N LEU A 65 -7.94 -7.30 -1.02
CA LEU A 65 -6.85 -7.09 -1.95
C LEU A 65 -7.32 -6.19 -3.08
N LEU A 66 -6.51 -5.20 -3.43
CA LEU A 66 -6.63 -4.43 -4.66
C LEU A 66 -5.65 -4.99 -5.67
N MET A 67 -6.18 -5.55 -6.75
CA MET A 67 -5.41 -6.16 -7.83
C MET A 67 -5.54 -5.28 -9.06
N HIS A 68 -4.43 -4.64 -9.44
CA HIS A 68 -4.36 -3.77 -10.62
C HIS A 68 -3.92 -4.60 -11.82
N PHE A 69 -4.79 -4.69 -12.81
CA PHE A 69 -4.53 -5.38 -14.06
C PHE A 69 -4.28 -4.39 -15.19
N CYS A 70 -3.41 -4.76 -16.12
CA CYS A 70 -3.10 -3.97 -17.32
C CYS A 70 -2.87 -4.87 -18.53
N TYR A 71 -3.00 -4.29 -19.72
CA TYR A 71 -2.54 -4.94 -20.94
C TYR A 71 -1.01 -4.82 -21.07
N PRO A 72 -0.31 -5.80 -21.67
CA PRO A 72 1.13 -5.75 -21.91
C PRO A 72 1.56 -4.59 -22.84
N SER A 73 0.66 -4.11 -23.69
CA SER A 73 0.94 -3.06 -24.67
C SER A 73 0.81 -1.66 -24.07
N SER A 74 1.87 -0.86 -24.20
CA SER A 74 1.91 0.54 -23.76
C SER A 74 0.96 1.47 -24.52
N LEU A 75 0.36 1.01 -25.62
CA LEU A 75 -0.64 1.74 -26.40
C LEU A 75 -2.04 1.76 -25.74
N MET A 76 -2.27 0.92 -24.72
CA MET A 76 -3.59 0.69 -24.10
C MET A 76 -3.65 1.11 -22.62
N ASN A 77 -2.81 2.04 -22.16
CA ASN A 77 -2.72 2.47 -20.75
C ASN A 77 -4.06 2.91 -20.11
N SER A 78 -5.04 3.27 -20.92
CA SER A 78 -6.38 3.70 -20.49
C SER A 78 -7.32 2.58 -20.09
N VAL A 79 -6.96 1.33 -20.39
CA VAL A 79 -7.77 0.15 -20.10
C VAL A 79 -7.21 -0.58 -18.88
N ASP A 80 -6.44 0.10 -18.03
CA ASP A 80 -6.06 -0.43 -16.71
C ASP A 80 -7.30 -0.44 -15.79
N TRP A 81 -7.51 -1.54 -15.05
CA TRP A 81 -8.58 -1.63 -14.04
C TRP A 81 -8.07 -2.21 -12.74
N VAL A 82 -8.88 -2.02 -11.69
CA VAL A 82 -8.62 -2.59 -10.38
C VAL A 82 -9.80 -3.44 -9.95
N MET A 83 -9.49 -4.67 -9.55
CA MET A 83 -10.42 -5.56 -8.88
C MET A 83 -10.19 -5.49 -7.38
N ARG A 84 -11.26 -5.37 -6.60
CA ARG A 84 -11.25 -5.58 -5.17
C ARG A 84 -11.70 -7.01 -4.88
N MET A 85 -10.90 -7.76 -4.13
CA MET A 85 -11.25 -9.10 -3.65
C MET A 85 -11.26 -9.13 -2.13
N ASP A 86 -12.32 -9.64 -1.51
CA ASP A 86 -12.30 -9.96 -0.10
C ASP A 86 -11.31 -11.09 0.18
N ALA A 87 -10.34 -10.85 1.06
CA ALA A 87 -9.24 -11.78 1.26
C ALA A 87 -9.69 -13.13 1.85
N SER A 88 -10.81 -13.16 2.58
CA SER A 88 -11.31 -14.34 3.31
C SER A 88 -12.19 -15.25 2.46
N SER A 89 -13.11 -14.65 1.71
CA SER A 89 -14.14 -15.34 0.93
C SER A 89 -13.75 -15.50 -0.54
N GLY A 90 -12.81 -14.69 -1.04
CA GLY A 90 -12.49 -14.63 -2.46
C GLY A 90 -13.56 -13.92 -3.29
N TYR A 91 -14.57 -13.27 -2.66
CA TYR A 91 -15.58 -12.50 -3.37
C TYR A 91 -14.94 -11.29 -4.05
N THR A 92 -15.24 -11.10 -5.33
CA THR A 92 -14.65 -10.05 -6.17
C THR A 92 -15.67 -9.00 -6.60
N MET A 93 -15.22 -7.77 -6.75
CA MET A 93 -16.00 -6.67 -7.34
C MET A 93 -15.06 -5.68 -8.07
N PRO A 94 -15.54 -4.98 -9.11
CA PRO A 94 -14.81 -3.86 -9.69
C PRO A 94 -14.54 -2.77 -8.65
N PHE A 95 -13.35 -2.16 -8.69
CA PHE A 95 -12.97 -1.05 -7.83
C PHE A 95 -12.83 0.23 -8.65
N HIS A 96 -13.79 1.15 -8.48
CA HIS A 96 -13.86 2.38 -9.25
C HIS A 96 -13.17 3.54 -8.54
N PHE A 97 -12.29 4.23 -9.26
CA PHE A 97 -11.66 5.45 -8.77
C PHE A 97 -12.55 6.69 -8.95
N PRO A 98 -12.34 7.77 -8.17
CA PRO A 98 -13.12 9.01 -8.27
C PRO A 98 -12.63 9.93 -9.40
N PHE A 99 -12.14 9.35 -10.51
CA PHE A 99 -11.71 10.06 -11.70
C PHE A 99 -11.95 9.21 -12.94
N LEU A 100 -12.01 9.89 -14.10
CA LEU A 100 -12.11 9.26 -15.41
C LEU A 100 -10.78 9.42 -16.15
N LEU A 101 -10.50 8.45 -17.02
CA LEU A 101 -9.33 8.42 -17.89
C LEU A 101 -9.82 8.43 -19.34
N THR A 102 -9.14 9.18 -20.21
CA THR A 102 -9.28 9.01 -21.67
C THR A 102 -8.39 7.88 -22.16
N TYR A 103 -8.39 7.63 -23.46
CA TYR A 103 -7.53 6.62 -24.08
C TYR A 103 -6.01 6.84 -23.85
N GLU A 104 -5.60 8.10 -23.60
CA GLU A 104 -4.23 8.48 -23.25
C GLU A 104 -3.99 8.56 -21.73
N GLY A 105 -5.05 8.40 -20.94
CA GLY A 105 -4.99 8.49 -19.49
C GLY A 105 -4.30 7.29 -18.87
N TRP A 106 -3.77 7.48 -17.67
CA TRP A 106 -3.09 6.43 -16.90
C TRP A 106 -3.16 6.74 -15.41
N PHE A 107 -2.96 5.71 -14.58
CA PHE A 107 -2.78 5.87 -13.14
C PHE A 107 -1.77 4.85 -12.59
N HIS A 108 -1.28 5.14 -11.39
CA HIS A 108 -0.41 4.29 -10.61
C HIS A 108 -0.75 4.47 -9.13
N ILE A 109 -1.04 3.37 -8.44
CA ILE A 109 -1.23 3.37 -6.99
C ILE A 109 0.15 3.47 -6.36
N ILE A 110 0.45 4.60 -5.72
CA ILE A 110 1.71 4.79 -4.98
C ILE A 110 1.71 3.91 -3.73
N GLY A 111 0.58 3.87 -3.03
CA GLY A 111 0.44 3.05 -1.83
C GLY A 111 -0.92 3.19 -1.19
N VAL A 112 -1.17 2.29 -0.23
CA VAL A 112 -2.41 2.19 0.52
C VAL A 112 -2.05 2.14 2.00
N GLU A 113 -2.40 3.17 2.75
CA GLU A 113 -2.06 3.28 4.18
C GLU A 113 -3.27 3.74 4.98
N ASN A 114 -3.61 3.00 6.04
CA ASN A 114 -4.77 3.25 6.89
C ASN A 114 -6.06 3.54 6.10
N GLY A 115 -6.31 2.78 5.02
CA GLY A 115 -7.52 2.92 4.18
C GLY A 115 -7.53 4.12 3.23
N ILE A 116 -6.45 4.92 3.21
CA ILE A 116 -6.25 5.98 2.23
C ILE A 116 -5.37 5.46 1.09
N LEU A 117 -5.84 5.65 -0.13
CA LEU A 117 -5.06 5.41 -1.35
C LEU A 117 -4.36 6.70 -1.74
N CYS A 118 -3.07 6.61 -2.04
CA CYS A 118 -2.34 7.65 -2.75
C CYS A 118 -2.12 7.18 -4.19
N ILE A 119 -2.65 7.94 -5.15
CA ILE A 119 -2.65 7.56 -6.57
C ILE A 119 -2.04 8.71 -7.36
N ARG A 120 -1.08 8.39 -8.21
CA ARG A 120 -0.61 9.30 -9.25
C ARG A 120 -1.39 9.01 -10.52
N TYR A 121 -1.99 10.01 -11.15
CA TYR A 121 -2.80 9.80 -12.34
C TYR A 121 -2.71 10.95 -13.32
N SER A 122 -2.94 10.67 -14.60
CA SER A 122 -3.19 11.66 -15.63
C SER A 122 -4.45 11.27 -16.39
N SER A 123 -5.50 12.10 -16.34
CA SER A 123 -6.74 11.81 -17.07
C SER A 123 -6.59 11.91 -18.59
N MET A 124 -5.65 12.71 -19.09
CA MET A 124 -5.48 13.04 -20.51
C MET A 124 -4.07 12.74 -21.03
N GLY A 125 -3.26 11.96 -20.31
CA GLY A 125 -1.86 11.64 -20.64
C GLY A 125 -0.84 12.78 -20.52
N LYS A 126 -1.26 14.05 -20.56
CA LYS A 126 -0.36 15.22 -20.61
C LYS A 126 0.18 15.66 -19.25
N LYS A 127 -0.72 15.81 -18.27
CA LYS A 127 -0.40 16.33 -16.94
C LYS A 127 -0.82 15.36 -15.86
N SER A 128 0.11 14.96 -14.99
CA SER A 128 -0.19 14.14 -13.83
C SER A 128 -0.49 14.95 -12.57
N TYR A 129 -1.25 14.32 -11.69
CA TYR A 129 -1.63 14.80 -10.37
C TYR A 129 -1.49 13.66 -9.37
N LEU A 130 -1.39 14.02 -8.10
CA LEU A 130 -1.54 13.08 -7.00
C LEU A 130 -2.96 13.20 -6.44
N LEU A 131 -3.52 12.07 -6.02
CA LEU A 131 -4.82 11.96 -5.38
C LEU A 131 -4.65 11.19 -4.08
N SER A 132 -4.92 11.83 -2.96
CA SER A 132 -5.24 11.11 -1.74
C SER A 132 -6.74 10.89 -1.66
N TRP A 133 -7.16 9.66 -1.37
CA TRP A 133 -8.58 9.28 -1.40
C TRP A 133 -8.90 8.20 -0.38
N ASN A 134 -9.98 8.41 0.37
CA ASN A 134 -10.59 7.40 1.22
C ASN A 134 -11.91 6.96 0.57
N PRO A 135 -11.99 5.71 0.05
CA PRO A 135 -13.19 5.19 -0.62
C PRO A 135 -14.43 5.14 0.27
N VAL A 136 -14.25 4.81 1.55
CA VAL A 136 -15.35 4.64 2.52
C VAL A 136 -16.01 5.98 2.82
N SER A 137 -15.21 7.01 3.11
CA SER A 137 -15.73 8.37 3.36
C SER A 137 -16.07 9.15 2.09
N ARG A 138 -15.64 8.64 0.93
CA ARG A 138 -15.72 9.30 -0.39
C ARG A 138 -15.09 10.70 -0.39
N LYS A 139 -14.14 10.95 0.50
CA LYS A 139 -13.36 12.19 0.55
C LYS A 139 -12.08 12.00 -0.25
N SER A 140 -11.75 13.00 -1.06
CA SER A 140 -10.58 13.01 -1.90
C SER A 140 -9.93 14.38 -1.91
N LYS A 141 -8.63 14.42 -2.18
CA LYS A 141 -7.87 15.65 -2.32
C LYS A 141 -6.87 15.50 -3.45
N ILE A 142 -6.94 16.43 -4.39
CA ILE A 142 -5.99 16.53 -5.50
C ILE A 142 -4.79 17.34 -5.02
N ILE A 143 -3.61 16.83 -5.27
CA ILE A 143 -2.32 17.39 -4.88
C ILE A 143 -1.50 17.60 -6.14
N GLN A 144 -0.82 18.75 -6.25
CA GLN A 144 0.08 19.00 -7.36
C GLN A 144 1.21 17.98 -7.36
N ASP A 145 1.44 17.37 -8.52
CA ASP A 145 2.51 16.41 -8.69
C ASP A 145 3.87 17.15 -8.67
N PRO A 146 4.79 16.79 -7.74
CA PRO A 146 6.10 17.42 -7.60
C PRO A 146 6.99 17.25 -8.83
N VAL A 147 6.70 16.31 -9.74
CA VAL A 147 7.43 16.17 -11.01
C VAL A 147 7.40 17.47 -11.84
N TYR A 148 6.31 18.24 -11.77
CA TYR A 148 6.19 19.53 -12.47
C TYR A 148 6.78 20.70 -11.69
N ILE A 149 7.13 20.50 -10.42
CA ILE A 149 7.80 21.49 -9.58
C ILE A 149 9.31 21.37 -9.77
N PHE A 150 9.83 20.15 -9.68
CA PHE A 150 11.27 19.88 -9.69
C PHE A 150 11.81 19.47 -11.06
N GLN A 151 10.97 18.99 -11.97
CA GLN A 151 11.33 18.62 -13.34
C GLN A 151 12.60 17.74 -13.41
N PRO A 152 12.64 16.59 -12.71
CA PRO A 152 13.79 15.69 -12.81
C PRO A 152 13.84 15.03 -14.19
N ASP A 153 15.03 14.60 -14.61
CA ASP A 153 15.22 13.93 -15.89
C ASP A 153 14.29 12.72 -16.03
N LEU A 154 14.47 11.67 -15.20
CA LEU A 154 13.58 10.48 -15.18
C LEU A 154 13.60 9.68 -13.86
N VAL A 155 14.47 10.01 -12.90
CA VAL A 155 14.64 9.19 -11.68
C VAL A 155 13.86 9.80 -10.54
N TYR A 156 12.74 9.18 -10.18
CA TYR A 156 11.97 9.56 -9.01
C TYR A 156 11.12 8.42 -8.45
N LEU A 157 10.80 8.52 -7.16
CA LEU A 157 10.01 7.55 -6.40
C LEU A 157 9.06 8.29 -5.47
N TYR A 158 7.94 7.64 -5.15
CA TYR A 158 6.97 8.16 -4.19
C TYR A 158 6.76 7.15 -3.06
N ALA A 159 6.44 7.65 -1.88
CA ALA A 159 5.94 6.83 -0.78
C ALA A 159 4.88 7.58 0.03
N LEU A 160 3.91 6.85 0.55
CA LEU A 160 2.88 7.34 1.48
C LEU A 160 3.21 6.82 2.89
N VAL A 161 3.17 7.69 3.90
CA VAL A 161 3.44 7.34 5.30
C VAL A 161 2.55 8.16 6.24
N TYR A 162 2.26 7.63 7.44
CA TYR A 162 1.57 8.38 8.50
C TYR A 162 2.50 8.87 9.59
N PHE A 163 2.19 10.03 10.15
CA PHE A 163 2.82 10.48 11.38
C PHE A 163 2.36 9.59 12.55
N PRO A 164 3.29 9.11 13.40
CA PRO A 164 2.94 8.33 14.58
C PRO A 164 1.99 9.08 15.49
N SER A 165 1.00 8.37 16.02
CA SER A 165 0.03 8.94 16.97
C SER A 165 -0.80 10.11 16.44
N THR A 166 -0.95 10.25 15.12
CA THR A 166 -1.81 11.25 14.50
C THR A 166 -2.64 10.68 13.34
N LEU A 167 -3.54 11.51 12.79
CA LEU A 167 -4.29 11.22 11.56
C LEU A 167 -3.65 11.87 10.33
N ASP A 168 -2.51 12.51 10.49
CA ASP A 168 -1.81 13.21 9.44
C ASP A 168 -0.89 12.26 8.68
N TYR A 169 -0.82 12.44 7.37
CA TYR A 169 0.06 11.69 6.49
C TYR A 169 1.03 12.59 5.76
N ALA A 170 2.09 11.98 5.25
CA ALA A 170 3.03 12.58 4.35
C ALA A 170 3.15 11.76 3.07
N ILE A 171 3.41 12.46 1.96
CA ILE A 171 3.82 11.86 0.70
C ILE A 171 5.27 12.29 0.47
N LEU A 172 6.16 11.31 0.37
CA LEU A 172 7.56 11.51 0.08
C LEU A 172 7.76 11.42 -1.43
N TYR A 173 8.70 12.23 -1.91
CA TYR A 173 9.11 12.26 -3.31
C TYR A 173 10.63 12.30 -3.36
N ILE A 174 11.25 11.17 -3.64
CA ILE A 174 12.69 11.09 -3.86
C ILE A 174 12.94 11.30 -5.34
N PHE A 175 13.85 12.19 -5.71
CA PHE A 175 14.17 12.47 -7.10
C PHE A 175 15.63 12.80 -7.28
N LYS A 176 16.11 12.62 -8.51
CA LYS A 176 17.43 13.05 -8.94
C LYS A 176 17.26 14.12 -10.01
N GLN A 177 17.89 15.29 -9.84
CA GLN A 177 17.71 16.38 -10.80
C GLN A 177 18.19 15.97 -12.19
N THR A 178 19.40 15.41 -12.23
CA THR A 178 19.99 14.83 -13.45
C THR A 178 20.54 13.45 -13.18
N SER A 179 20.66 12.60 -14.20
CA SER A 179 21.28 11.27 -14.06
C SER A 179 22.71 11.33 -13.50
N GLU A 180 23.42 12.44 -13.72
CA GLU A 180 24.79 12.70 -13.26
C GLU A 180 24.88 13.30 -11.85
N SER A 181 23.76 13.72 -11.25
CA SER A 181 23.80 14.36 -9.92
C SER A 181 24.49 13.44 -8.88
N PRO A 182 25.31 13.96 -7.96
CA PRO A 182 26.03 13.12 -7.02
C PRO A 182 25.12 12.51 -5.94
N SER A 183 23.94 13.08 -5.72
CA SER A 183 23.00 12.63 -4.68
C SER A 183 21.56 12.87 -5.13
N SER A 184 20.66 12.06 -4.60
CA SER A 184 19.22 12.27 -4.72
C SER A 184 18.74 13.32 -3.71
N SER A 185 17.58 13.89 -3.98
CA SER A 185 16.88 14.82 -3.08
C SER A 185 15.56 14.19 -2.65
N LEU A 186 15.17 14.40 -1.41
CA LEU A 186 13.87 14.04 -0.87
C LEU A 186 13.04 15.31 -0.67
N SER A 187 11.85 15.37 -1.26
CA SER A 187 10.82 16.35 -0.94
C SER A 187 9.66 15.71 -0.20
N ILE A 188 9.03 16.45 0.72
CA ILE A 188 7.96 15.94 1.58
C ILE A 188 6.74 16.86 1.50
N TYR A 189 5.61 16.27 1.11
CA TYR A 189 4.28 16.84 1.29
C TYR A 189 3.68 16.35 2.59
N THR A 190 2.98 17.22 3.32
CA THR A 190 2.21 16.83 4.52
C THR A 190 0.74 17.24 4.38
N SER A 191 -0.16 16.42 4.91
CA SER A 191 -1.62 16.65 4.92
C SER A 191 -2.01 18.02 5.51
N PHE A 192 -1.26 18.47 6.53
CA PHE A 192 -1.50 19.71 7.26
C PHE A 192 -0.87 20.95 6.61
N ARG A 193 0.37 20.91 6.08
CA ARG A 193 0.99 22.08 5.40
C ARG A 193 0.57 22.23 3.94
N ARG A 194 0.25 21.12 3.28
CA ARG A 194 -0.29 21.07 1.92
C ARG A 194 0.64 21.64 0.83
N ASN A 195 1.95 21.50 0.99
CA ASN A 195 2.96 21.95 0.02
C ASN A 195 4.21 21.05 0.06
N TRP A 196 5.09 21.22 -0.92
CA TRP A 196 6.35 20.48 -1.12
C TRP A 196 7.58 21.28 -0.67
N ASN A 197 7.48 22.02 0.44
CA ASN A 197 8.53 22.98 0.82
C ASN A 197 9.69 22.36 1.62
N VAL A 198 9.53 21.14 2.13
CA VAL A 198 10.62 20.43 2.81
C VAL A 198 11.44 19.73 1.74
N ILE A 199 12.73 20.06 1.65
CA ILE A 199 13.70 19.45 0.74
C ILE A 199 14.92 19.04 1.56
N ILE A 200 15.33 17.79 1.43
CA ILE A 200 16.44 17.18 2.16
C ILE A 200 17.37 16.55 1.13
N THR A 201 18.66 16.86 1.17
CA THR A 201 19.67 16.15 0.38
C THR A 201 19.87 14.76 0.96
N CYS A 202 19.67 13.72 0.16
CA CYS A 202 19.85 12.35 0.60
C CYS A 202 21.35 12.05 0.80
N PRO A 203 21.74 11.25 1.81
CA PRO A 203 23.12 10.80 1.96
C PRO A 203 23.62 10.00 0.75
N PRO A 204 24.95 9.90 0.52
CA PRO A 204 25.52 9.21 -0.63
C PRO A 204 25.15 7.72 -0.76
N TYR A 205 24.79 7.06 0.35
CA TYR A 205 24.32 5.68 0.35
C TYR A 205 22.86 5.54 -0.10
N VAL A 206 22.11 6.62 -0.28
CA VAL A 206 20.77 6.56 -0.87
C VAL A 206 20.93 6.53 -2.39
N VAL A 207 21.24 5.34 -2.88
CA VAL A 207 21.43 5.03 -4.31
C VAL A 207 20.07 4.72 -4.97
N THR A 208 20.08 3.95 -6.06
CA THR A 208 18.86 3.43 -6.67
C THR A 208 18.08 2.60 -5.64
N LEU A 209 16.86 3.03 -5.35
CA LEU A 209 15.93 2.34 -4.46
C LEU A 209 14.90 1.56 -5.27
N ASP A 210 14.42 0.47 -4.71
CA ASP A 210 13.24 -0.23 -5.18
C ASP A 210 12.02 0.70 -5.14
N ALA A 211 11.11 0.54 -6.09
CA ALA A 211 9.85 1.29 -6.10
C ALA A 211 8.90 0.82 -4.99
N THR A 212 9.05 -0.42 -4.54
CA THR A 212 8.35 -0.98 -3.39
C THR A 212 8.96 -0.48 -2.08
N TYR A 213 8.08 -0.28 -1.10
CA TYR A 213 8.46 0.18 0.22
C TYR A 213 7.49 -0.37 1.26
N VAL A 214 7.91 -0.35 2.52
CA VAL A 214 7.03 -0.59 3.66
C VAL A 214 7.12 0.55 4.65
N THR A 215 6.05 0.79 5.39
CA THR A 215 6.04 1.80 6.45
C THR A 215 5.71 1.21 7.80
N LEU A 216 6.41 1.66 8.84
CA LEU A 216 6.10 1.27 10.22
C LEU A 216 6.50 2.41 11.15
N GLY A 217 5.59 2.80 12.04
CA GLY A 217 5.90 3.78 13.10
C GLY A 217 6.41 5.13 12.57
N GLY A 218 5.95 5.58 11.41
CA GLY A 218 6.39 6.84 10.80
C GLY A 218 7.76 6.75 10.08
N SER A 219 8.30 5.55 9.95
CA SER A 219 9.49 5.29 9.15
C SER A 219 9.12 4.60 7.85
N ILE A 220 9.87 4.88 6.79
CA ILE A 220 9.76 4.22 5.49
C ILE A 220 11.03 3.42 5.25
N TYR A 221 10.87 2.22 4.72
CA TYR A 221 11.95 1.29 4.42
C TYR A 221 11.91 0.92 2.93
N TRP A 222 13.05 1.11 2.26
CA TRP A 222 13.28 0.69 0.88
C TRP A 222 14.44 -0.28 0.81
N LEU A 223 14.42 -1.18 -0.18
CA LEU A 223 15.62 -1.92 -0.58
C LEU A 223 16.39 -1.12 -1.63
N THR A 224 17.71 -1.25 -1.63
CA THR A 224 18.52 -0.80 -2.76
C THR A 224 18.50 -1.81 -3.89
N CYS A 225 18.44 -1.33 -5.13
CA CYS A 225 18.55 -2.15 -6.33
C CYS A 225 19.90 -1.90 -7.01
N SER A 226 20.60 -2.97 -7.44
CA SER A 226 21.75 -2.83 -8.33
C SER A 226 21.25 -2.75 -9.77
N VAL A 227 21.69 -1.72 -10.51
CA VAL A 227 21.34 -1.56 -11.94
C VAL A 227 22.38 -2.22 -12.84
N ASP A 228 23.61 -2.43 -12.35
CA ASP A 228 24.73 -2.98 -13.12
C ASP A 228 25.41 -4.16 -12.40
N ASP A 229 25.81 -5.18 -13.16
CA ASP A 229 26.33 -6.48 -12.73
C ASP A 229 27.84 -6.45 -12.38
N ASP A 230 28.53 -5.31 -12.60
CA ASP A 230 29.99 -5.22 -12.50
C ASP A 230 30.54 -5.01 -11.07
N GLU A 231 29.72 -4.50 -10.13
CA GLU A 231 30.03 -4.54 -8.70
C GLU A 231 28.79 -5.03 -7.96
N ARG A 232 28.66 -6.35 -7.75
CA ARG A 232 27.62 -6.97 -6.90
C ARG A 232 27.74 -6.49 -5.45
N ARG A 233 27.40 -5.24 -5.17
CA ARG A 233 27.24 -4.73 -3.81
C ARG A 233 26.04 -5.44 -3.20
N SER A 234 26.23 -6.04 -2.04
CA SER A 234 25.14 -6.65 -1.31
C SER A 234 24.06 -5.59 -1.05
N PRO A 235 22.78 -5.90 -1.31
CA PRO A 235 21.72 -4.94 -1.07
C PRO A 235 21.63 -4.63 0.42
N TYR A 236 21.11 -3.45 0.71
CA TYR A 236 20.83 -3.01 2.07
C TYR A 236 19.49 -2.28 2.11
N ILE A 237 18.99 -2.08 3.32
CA ILE A 237 17.76 -1.36 3.56
C ILE A 237 18.11 0.09 3.83
N VAL A 238 17.43 1.01 3.16
CA VAL A 238 17.43 2.43 3.47
C VAL A 238 16.18 2.74 4.27
N CYS A 239 16.37 3.23 5.49
CA CYS A 239 15.29 3.69 6.36
C CYS A 239 15.29 5.22 6.38
N PHE A 240 14.11 5.84 6.28
CA PHE A 240 13.92 7.26 6.55
C PHE A 240 12.88 7.44 7.66
N SER A 241 13.24 8.17 8.71
CA SER A 241 12.33 8.52 9.81
C SER A 241 11.70 9.87 9.56
N LEU A 242 10.37 9.92 9.50
CA LEU A 242 9.62 11.16 9.32
C LEU A 242 9.69 12.09 10.54
N LEU A 243 9.89 11.52 11.74
CA LEU A 243 9.96 12.29 12.99
C LEU A 243 11.28 13.05 13.12
N SER A 244 12.39 12.40 12.78
CA SER A 244 13.74 12.99 12.89
C SER A 244 14.24 13.60 11.58
N ASN A 245 13.58 13.31 10.44
CA ASN A 245 14.04 13.66 9.10
C ASN A 245 15.45 13.13 8.79
N THR A 246 15.77 11.94 9.30
CA THR A 246 17.08 11.32 9.13
C THR A 246 16.99 10.00 8.37
N PHE A 247 18.04 9.73 7.60
CA PHE A 247 18.24 8.44 6.95
C PHE A 247 19.12 7.54 7.82
N GLN A 248 18.88 6.24 7.71
CA GLN A 248 19.71 5.19 8.31
C GLN A 248 19.94 4.09 7.26
N GLN A 249 21.18 3.62 7.17
CA GLN A 249 21.55 2.47 6.37
C GLN A 249 21.55 1.22 7.23
N ILE A 250 20.88 0.17 6.77
CA ILE A 250 20.74 -1.11 7.49
C ILE A 250 21.26 -2.23 6.59
N PHE A 251 22.43 -2.78 6.95
CA PHE A 251 23.03 -3.87 6.20
C PHE A 251 22.29 -5.20 6.44
N ILE A 252 22.12 -5.97 5.37
CA ILE A 252 21.61 -7.34 5.44
C ILE A 252 22.75 -8.25 5.94
N PRO A 253 22.54 -9.04 7.02
CA PRO A 253 23.59 -9.88 7.56
C PRO A 253 23.88 -11.04 6.59
N ARG A 254 25.11 -11.56 6.61
CA ARG A 254 25.57 -12.63 5.70
C ARG A 254 24.62 -13.83 5.61
N GLN A 255 24.06 -14.22 6.75
CA GLN A 255 23.10 -15.33 6.87
C GLN A 255 21.75 -15.10 6.20
N ALA A 256 21.38 -13.84 5.95
CA ALA A 256 20.15 -13.44 5.28
C ALA A 256 20.38 -13.05 3.81
N LEU A 257 21.63 -13.10 3.32
CA LEU A 257 21.92 -12.87 1.91
C LEU A 257 21.37 -14.02 1.06
N ALA A 258 20.75 -13.65 -0.04
CA ALA A 258 20.13 -14.54 -1.00
C ALA A 258 20.20 -13.93 -2.41
N HIS A 259 19.61 -14.62 -3.40
CA HIS A 259 19.58 -14.14 -4.78
C HIS A 259 18.61 -12.96 -4.94
N CYS A 260 17.52 -12.97 -4.18
CA CYS A 260 16.48 -11.96 -4.31
C CYS A 260 15.81 -11.65 -2.96
N TYR A 261 15.20 -10.46 -2.87
CA TYR A 261 14.72 -9.89 -1.62
C TYR A 261 13.38 -9.18 -1.79
N MET A 262 12.56 -9.18 -0.75
CA MET A 262 11.32 -8.40 -0.68
C MET A 262 11.13 -7.87 0.74
N LEU A 263 10.78 -6.59 0.87
CA LEU A 263 10.35 -6.02 2.15
C LEU A 263 8.86 -6.25 2.38
N MET A 264 8.48 -6.51 3.62
CA MET A 264 7.10 -6.70 4.03
C MET A 264 6.89 -6.35 5.49
N LEU A 265 5.61 -6.20 5.86
CA LEU A 265 5.19 -6.14 7.25
C LEU A 265 4.57 -7.47 7.63
N LEU A 266 5.01 -8.02 8.76
CA LEU A 266 4.44 -9.22 9.36
C LEU A 266 4.18 -8.94 10.84
N ASN A 267 2.94 -9.02 11.29
CA ASN A 267 2.57 -8.78 12.69
C ASN A 267 3.16 -7.47 13.26
N GLN A 268 3.05 -6.37 12.50
CA GLN A 268 3.61 -5.04 12.84
C GLN A 268 5.15 -5.02 13.00
N LYS A 269 5.86 -5.93 12.31
CA LYS A 269 7.32 -5.97 12.27
C LYS A 269 7.80 -5.84 10.83
N VAL A 270 8.85 -5.03 10.64
CA VAL A 270 9.54 -4.95 9.35
C VAL A 270 10.29 -6.25 9.12
N CYS A 271 9.97 -6.92 8.02
CA CYS A 271 10.58 -8.18 7.65
C CYS A 271 11.15 -8.14 6.24
N LEU A 272 12.21 -8.92 6.05
CA LEU A 272 12.86 -9.18 4.78
C LEU A 272 12.61 -10.65 4.41
N ALA A 273 11.98 -10.88 3.27
CA ALA A 273 11.94 -12.19 2.64
C ALA A 273 13.17 -12.35 1.76
N SER A 274 14.06 -13.25 2.14
CA SER A 274 15.26 -13.60 1.38
C SER A 274 15.03 -14.93 0.67
N SER A 275 15.06 -14.91 -0.67
CA SER A 275 14.74 -16.08 -1.49
C SER A 275 15.97 -16.59 -2.24
N THR A 276 16.27 -17.88 -2.06
CA THR A 276 17.28 -18.61 -2.80
C THR A 276 16.60 -19.57 -3.77
N HIS A 277 17.16 -19.71 -4.97
CA HIS A 277 16.77 -20.73 -5.92
C HIS A 277 17.89 -21.74 -6.05
N ASP A 278 17.57 -23.02 -5.87
CA ASP A 278 18.34 -24.13 -6.42
C ASP A 278 17.53 -24.70 -7.59
N GLU A 279 18.15 -25.39 -8.56
CA GLU A 279 17.58 -25.70 -9.90
C GLU A 279 16.11 -26.22 -9.93
N GLU A 280 15.59 -26.75 -8.83
CA GLU A 280 14.23 -27.30 -8.72
C GLU A 280 13.31 -26.62 -7.68
N VAL A 281 13.81 -25.83 -6.72
CA VAL A 281 13.00 -25.32 -5.59
C VAL A 281 13.42 -23.92 -5.12
N PHE A 282 12.44 -23.01 -5.04
CA PHE A 282 12.58 -21.76 -4.29
C PHE A 282 12.44 -22.01 -2.79
N SER A 283 13.43 -21.55 -2.02
CA SER A 283 13.42 -21.52 -0.57
C SER A 283 13.48 -20.08 -0.10
N THR A 284 12.50 -19.65 0.69
CA THR A 284 12.40 -18.29 1.20
C THR A 284 12.47 -18.29 2.72
N SER A 285 13.39 -17.51 3.26
CA SER A 285 13.50 -17.24 4.70
C SER A 285 12.93 -15.86 5.02
N ILE A 286 12.09 -15.78 6.05
CA ILE A 286 11.55 -14.52 6.56
C ILE A 286 12.39 -14.08 7.76
N TRP A 287 12.97 -12.89 7.66
CA TRP A 287 13.82 -12.28 8.68
C TRP A 287 13.17 -11.02 9.23
N HIS A 288 13.00 -10.92 10.54
CA HIS A 288 12.64 -9.69 11.21
C HIS A 288 13.90 -8.84 11.44
N VAL A 289 13.79 -7.54 11.13
CA VAL A 289 14.80 -6.54 11.49
C VAL A 289 14.25 -5.63 12.58
N ALA A 290 14.86 -5.71 13.77
CA ALA A 290 14.59 -4.78 14.86
C ALA A 290 15.45 -3.53 14.67
N VAL A 291 14.82 -2.44 14.26
CA VAL A 291 15.49 -1.17 14.01
C VAL A 291 15.50 -0.37 15.32
N THR A 292 16.65 -0.40 15.99
CA THR A 292 16.93 0.39 17.20
C THR A 292 17.96 1.48 16.88
N GLU A 293 18.26 2.35 17.84
CA GLU A 293 19.36 3.33 17.72
C GLU A 293 20.75 2.65 17.71
N GLU A 294 20.83 1.39 18.15
CA GLU A 294 22.03 0.55 18.12
C GLU A 294 22.15 -0.24 16.80
N GLU A 295 23.04 -1.24 16.75
CA GLU A 295 23.12 -2.14 15.59
C GLU A 295 21.79 -2.90 15.39
N PRO A 296 21.25 -2.94 14.16
CA PRO A 296 19.98 -3.58 13.89
C PRO A 296 20.06 -5.08 14.17
N ALA A 297 19.17 -5.59 15.01
CA ALA A 297 19.13 -7.01 15.36
C ALA A 297 18.27 -7.80 14.36
N TRP A 298 18.83 -8.88 13.82
CA TRP A 298 18.19 -9.73 12.83
C TRP A 298 17.79 -11.07 13.42
N THR A 299 16.52 -11.44 13.25
CA THR A 299 15.99 -12.73 13.71
C THR A 299 15.28 -13.44 12.58
N ARG A 300 15.69 -14.67 12.26
CA ARG A 300 14.92 -15.51 11.32
C ARG A 300 13.65 -15.98 12.01
N LEU A 301 12.50 -15.65 11.45
CA LEU A 301 11.20 -16.07 11.98
C LEU A 301 10.86 -17.47 11.51
N PHE A 302 10.87 -17.70 10.19
CA PHE A 302 10.58 -19.00 9.60
C PHE A 302 11.11 -19.11 8.16
N MET A 303 10.96 -20.29 7.57
CA MET A 303 11.33 -20.60 6.20
C MET A 303 10.24 -21.44 5.55
N TYR A 304 10.02 -21.25 4.25
CA TYR A 304 9.12 -22.08 3.46
C TYR A 304 9.69 -22.32 2.06
N ASN A 305 9.17 -23.36 1.39
CA ASN A 305 9.58 -23.75 0.05
C ASN A 305 8.43 -23.68 -0.95
N GLY A 306 8.75 -23.52 -2.23
CA GLY A 306 7.82 -23.70 -3.35
C GLY A 306 6.94 -22.49 -3.66
N VAL A 307 7.28 -21.30 -3.15
CA VAL A 307 6.69 -20.02 -3.54
C VAL A 307 7.83 -19.08 -3.87
N ALA A 308 7.71 -18.37 -4.98
CA ALA A 308 8.73 -17.44 -5.45
C ALA A 308 8.08 -16.07 -5.65
N PRO A 309 7.94 -15.25 -4.60
CA PRO A 309 7.20 -13.98 -4.65
C PRO A 309 7.70 -12.97 -5.69
N LEU A 310 8.91 -13.17 -6.23
CA LEU A 310 9.50 -12.33 -7.27
C LEU A 310 9.11 -12.73 -8.69
N PHE A 311 8.72 -14.00 -8.88
CA PHE A 311 8.30 -14.54 -10.17
C PHE A 311 6.79 -14.76 -10.22
N THR A 312 6.16 -14.91 -9.06
CA THR A 312 4.72 -15.05 -8.90
C THR A 312 4.23 -13.89 -8.04
N PRO A 313 3.37 -13.00 -8.55
CA PRO A 313 2.79 -11.93 -7.75
C PRO A 313 2.20 -12.49 -6.46
N ALA A 314 2.72 -12.04 -5.32
CA ALA A 314 2.31 -12.53 -4.02
C ALA A 314 2.32 -11.40 -2.99
N ILE A 315 1.42 -11.51 -2.01
CA ILE A 315 1.31 -10.56 -0.91
C ILE A 315 1.09 -11.28 0.40
N PHE A 316 1.73 -10.79 1.45
CA PHE A 316 1.60 -11.35 2.79
C PHE A 316 0.40 -10.74 3.50
N LEU A 317 -0.41 -11.59 4.12
CA LEU A 317 -1.51 -11.23 5.00
C LEU A 317 -1.25 -11.91 6.34
N ASP A 318 -0.56 -11.19 7.22
CA ASP A 318 -0.01 -11.77 8.44
C ASP A 318 0.79 -13.03 8.10
N GLU A 319 0.43 -14.18 8.67
CA GLU A 319 1.14 -15.46 8.47
C GLU A 319 0.77 -16.16 7.15
N ASP A 320 -0.27 -15.72 6.46
CA ASP A 320 -0.70 -16.27 5.18
C ASP A 320 -0.04 -15.53 4.01
N ILE A 321 0.12 -16.23 2.88
CA ILE A 321 0.58 -15.68 1.62
C ILE A 321 -0.54 -15.83 0.61
N ILE A 322 -0.96 -14.74 -0.03
CA ILE A 322 -1.82 -14.82 -1.21
C ILE A 322 -0.92 -14.82 -2.43
N GLU A 323 -0.94 -15.94 -3.16
CA GLU A 323 -0.26 -16.16 -4.42
C GLU A 323 -1.22 -15.97 -5.59
N ILE A 324 -0.78 -15.32 -6.65
CA ILE A 324 -1.53 -15.23 -7.90
C ILE A 324 -0.70 -15.86 -9.02
N LYS A 325 -1.14 -17.05 -9.44
CA LYS A 325 -0.47 -17.80 -10.50
C LYS A 325 -1.12 -17.45 -11.83
N GLU A 326 -0.34 -16.83 -12.68
CA GLU A 326 -0.70 -16.54 -14.06
C GLU A 326 -0.40 -17.77 -14.93
N ARG A 327 -1.38 -18.17 -15.75
CA ARG A 327 -1.23 -19.17 -16.79
C ARG A 327 -1.70 -18.54 -18.10
N HIS A 328 -0.78 -18.38 -19.03
CA HIS A 328 -1.11 -18.09 -20.41
C HIS A 328 -1.18 -19.42 -21.15
N PHE A 329 -2.33 -19.73 -21.73
CA PHE A 329 -2.45 -20.85 -22.65
C PHE A 329 -2.22 -20.33 -24.06
N GLU A 330 -1.25 -20.92 -24.76
CA GLU A 330 -1.16 -20.81 -26.22
C GLU A 330 -1.97 -21.99 -26.78
N GLU A 331 -3.16 -21.75 -27.32
CA GLU A 331 -3.85 -22.78 -28.10
C GLU A 331 -3.16 -22.91 -29.46
N ASP A 332 -2.47 -24.02 -29.68
CA ASP A 332 -1.89 -24.37 -30.97
C ASP A 332 -3.00 -24.48 -32.03
N GLY A 333 -3.12 -23.47 -32.90
CA GLY A 333 -3.65 -23.67 -34.25
C GLY A 333 -4.64 -22.66 -34.80
N VAL A 334 -5.14 -21.65 -34.06
CA VAL A 334 -6.00 -20.61 -34.65
C VAL A 334 -5.80 -19.27 -33.92
N ASP A 335 -5.15 -18.32 -34.61
CA ASP A 335 -5.23 -16.85 -34.46
C ASP A 335 -5.23 -16.26 -33.03
N ASP A 336 -4.05 -15.83 -32.54
CA ASP A 336 -3.73 -14.78 -31.54
C ASP A 336 -4.60 -14.61 -30.25
N SER A 337 -5.50 -15.53 -29.92
CA SER A 337 -6.34 -15.45 -28.71
C SER A 337 -5.58 -15.94 -27.48
N HIS A 338 -4.83 -15.03 -26.86
CA HIS A 338 -4.16 -15.27 -25.59
C HIS A 338 -5.14 -15.08 -24.43
N VAL A 339 -5.75 -16.15 -23.95
CA VAL A 339 -6.57 -16.10 -22.73
C VAL A 339 -5.64 -16.07 -21.51
N SER A 340 -5.82 -15.07 -20.64
CA SER A 340 -5.11 -14.98 -19.35
C SER A 340 -5.94 -15.61 -18.23
N HIS A 341 -5.41 -16.68 -17.62
CA HIS A 341 -6.01 -17.31 -16.44
C HIS A 341 -5.20 -16.99 -15.19
N PHE A 342 -5.85 -16.43 -14.17
CA PHE A 342 -5.27 -16.15 -12.87
C PHE A 342 -5.86 -17.07 -11.81
N HIS A 343 -5.01 -17.86 -11.18
CA HIS A 343 -5.36 -18.68 -10.03
C HIS A 343 -4.91 -18.00 -8.74
N ILE A 344 -5.88 -17.56 -7.93
CA ILE A 344 -5.62 -16.87 -6.68
C ILE A 344 -5.73 -17.88 -5.54
N CYS A 345 -4.61 -18.10 -4.84
CA CYS A 345 -4.48 -19.05 -3.76
C CYS A 345 -4.04 -18.38 -2.47
N ARG A 346 -4.60 -18.84 -1.35
CA ARG A 346 -4.03 -18.61 -0.02
C ARG A 346 -3.16 -19.80 0.35
N TYR A 347 -1.91 -19.53 0.68
CA TYR A 347 -0.94 -20.49 1.20
C TYR A 347 -0.62 -20.14 2.65
N THR A 348 -0.77 -21.11 3.56
CA THR A 348 -0.41 -20.97 4.97
C THR A 348 0.88 -21.76 5.20
N PRO A 349 2.07 -21.10 5.23
CA PRO A 349 3.35 -21.78 5.21
C PRO A 349 3.58 -22.73 6.39
N MET A 350 3.09 -22.36 7.57
CA MET A 350 3.24 -23.14 8.81
C MET A 350 2.51 -24.48 8.75
N GLU A 351 1.32 -24.48 8.13
CA GLU A 351 0.48 -25.67 7.98
C GLU A 351 0.75 -26.41 6.67
N LYS A 352 1.49 -25.78 5.74
CA LYS A 352 1.70 -26.24 4.35
C LYS A 352 0.38 -26.47 3.60
N THR A 353 -0.66 -25.72 3.95
CA THR A 353 -1.99 -25.83 3.33
C THR A 353 -2.15 -24.78 2.24
N ARG A 354 -2.81 -25.17 1.14
CA ARG A 354 -3.20 -24.26 0.06
C ARG A 354 -4.70 -24.31 -0.13
N ARG A 355 -5.33 -23.14 -0.16
CA ARG A 355 -6.75 -22.97 -0.44
C ARG A 355 -6.92 -22.07 -1.65
N THR A 356 -7.69 -22.54 -2.62
CA THR A 356 -8.11 -21.68 -3.74
C THR A 356 -9.10 -20.64 -3.21
N LEU A 357 -8.84 -19.37 -3.51
CA LEU A 357 -9.75 -18.26 -3.20
C LEU A 357 -10.62 -17.93 -4.40
N HIS A 358 -10.01 -17.80 -5.59
CA HIS A 358 -10.72 -17.34 -6.77
C HIS A 358 -9.98 -17.72 -8.06
N TRP A 359 -10.73 -17.80 -9.16
CA TRP A 359 -10.22 -17.92 -10.52
C TRP A 359 -10.71 -16.72 -11.31
N VAL A 360 -9.82 -16.07 -12.06
CA VAL A 360 -10.16 -14.97 -12.95
C VAL A 360 -9.69 -15.33 -14.34
N GLU A 361 -10.54 -15.13 -15.33
CA GLU A 361 -10.24 -15.39 -16.73
C GLU A 361 -10.51 -14.12 -17.54
N TYR A 362 -9.59 -13.80 -18.43
CA TYR A 362 -9.71 -12.71 -19.38
C TYR A 362 -9.50 -13.25 -20.79
N GLU A 363 -10.37 -12.86 -21.72
CA GLU A 363 -10.29 -13.26 -23.13
C GLU A 363 -9.06 -12.67 -23.85
N ASP A 364 -8.44 -11.65 -23.24
CA ASP A 364 -7.24 -10.99 -23.74
C ASP A 364 -5.99 -11.30 -22.90
N ASN A 365 -4.81 -11.00 -23.46
CA ASN A 365 -3.55 -11.05 -22.72
C ASN A 365 -3.52 -9.90 -21.71
N VAL A 366 -3.70 -10.25 -20.44
CA VAL A 366 -3.71 -9.36 -19.29
C VAL A 366 -2.62 -9.77 -18.34
N ARG A 367 -2.01 -8.79 -17.65
CA ARG A 367 -1.02 -9.00 -16.57
C ARG A 367 -1.41 -8.25 -15.30
N ILE A 368 -0.86 -8.68 -14.17
CA ILE A 368 -0.96 -7.96 -12.90
C ILE A 368 0.16 -6.92 -12.81
N ARG A 369 -0.22 -5.67 -12.61
CA ARG A 369 0.68 -4.52 -12.48
C ARG A 369 1.08 -4.24 -11.04
N SER A 370 0.11 -4.29 -10.12
CA SER A 370 0.38 -4.11 -8.69
C SER A 370 -0.66 -4.79 -7.80
N LEU A 371 -0.25 -5.06 -6.57
CA LEU A 371 -1.05 -5.69 -5.52
C LEU A 371 -0.94 -4.90 -4.24
N HIS A 372 -2.07 -4.60 -3.61
CA HIS A 372 -2.10 -3.87 -2.35
C HIS A 372 -3.10 -4.48 -1.37
N VAL A 373 -2.72 -4.57 -0.10
CA VAL A 373 -3.67 -4.85 0.99
C VAL A 373 -4.46 -3.57 1.28
N TYR A 374 -5.78 -3.70 1.35
CA TYR A 374 -6.70 -2.61 1.64
C TYR A 374 -7.54 -2.94 2.87
N TYR A 375 -7.39 -2.11 3.88
CA TYR A 375 -8.24 -2.11 5.07
C TYR A 375 -9.18 -0.91 4.99
N GLU A 376 -10.48 -1.14 5.15
CA GLU A 376 -11.44 -0.06 5.27
C GLU A 376 -11.20 0.71 6.58
N THR A 377 -11.23 2.04 6.50
CA THR A 377 -11.14 2.94 7.66
C THR A 377 -11.89 4.24 7.39
N LEU A 378 -12.02 5.09 8.40
CA LEU A 378 -12.55 6.46 8.27
C LEU A 378 -11.49 7.56 8.47
N TYR A 379 -10.21 7.22 8.24
CA TYR A 379 -9.11 8.19 8.33
C TYR A 379 -9.33 9.37 7.36
N PRO A 380 -9.07 10.60 7.81
CA PRO A 380 -9.31 11.81 7.03
C PRO A 380 -8.27 12.02 5.92
N VAL A 381 -8.72 12.59 4.80
CA VAL A 381 -7.92 12.89 3.60
C VAL A 381 -7.41 14.33 3.58
#